data_AF-A0A8T4MJM5-F1
#
_entry.id   AF-A0A8T4MJM5-F1
#
_cell.length_a   1.000
_cell.length_b   1.000
_cell.length_c   1.000
_cell.angle_alpha   90.00
_cell.angle_beta   90.00
_cell.angle_gamma   90.00
#
_symmetry.space_group_name_H-M   'P 1'
#
loop_
_entity.id
_entity.type
_entity.pdbx_description
1 polymer ?
#
loop_
_entity_poly.entity_id
_entity_poly.type
_entity_poly.pdbx_seq_one_letter_code
_entity_poly.pdbx_strand_id
1 'polypeptide(L)' 'MNYGEKNDIARSPTLQTVLMVEKFIDENSGEFTKTQVFNNLPKKVMWQTFQVIMEYLEGINKIAYDKEGYVVYV' A
#
# COMPACT_ATOMS: atom_id res chain seq x y z
N MET A 1 19.52 6.75 3.76
CA MET A 1 18.14 7.26 3.63
C MET A 1 17.73 7.79 4.98
N ASN A 2 17.36 9.06 5.06
CA ASN A 2 17.22 9.78 6.33
C ASN A 2 15.81 9.57 6.89
N TYR A 3 15.69 8.72 7.91
CA TYR A 3 14.45 8.45 8.63
C TYR A 3 14.20 9.61 9.60
N GLY A 4 13.73 10.76 9.08
CA GLY A 4 13.76 11.99 9.88
C GLY A 4 12.82 13.13 9.48
N GLU A 5 12.20 13.14 8.30
CA GLU A 5 11.15 14.12 8.01
C GLU A 5 9.80 13.54 8.41
N LYS A 6 9.41 13.78 9.67
CA LYS A 6 8.02 13.63 10.08
C LYS A 6 7.18 14.56 9.21
N ASN A 7 6.53 13.99 8.20
CA ASN A 7 5.40 14.65 7.55
C ASN A 7 4.31 14.78 8.62
N ASP A 8 4.32 15.87 9.40
CA ASP A 8 3.35 16.18 10.46
C ASP A 8 1.90 16.28 9.96
N ILE A 9 1.67 16.08 8.66
CA ILE A 9 0.36 16.11 7.98
C ILE A 9 -0.17 14.70 7.68
N ALA A 10 0.69 13.66 7.63
CA ALA A 10 0.26 12.30 7.34
C ALA A 10 -0.33 11.64 8.59
N ARG A 11 -1.65 11.75 8.78
CA ARG A 11 -2.35 10.94 9.78
C ARG A 11 -2.04 9.46 9.54
N SER A 12 -1.60 8.77 10.58
CA SER A 12 -1.36 7.32 10.53
C SER A 12 -2.61 6.60 10.02
N PRO A 13 -2.47 5.60 9.13
CA PRO A 13 -3.61 4.82 8.67
C PRO A 13 -4.28 4.12 9.86
N THR A 14 -5.61 4.04 9.83
CA THR A 14 -6.32 3.15 10.76
C THR A 14 -6.07 1.70 10.38
N LEU A 15 -6.16 0.79 11.35
CA LEU A 15 -6.06 -0.64 11.08
C LEU A 15 -7.07 -1.10 10.02
N GLN A 16 -8.30 -0.57 10.04
CA GLN A 16 -9.31 -0.88 9.04
C GLN A 16 -8.87 -0.48 7.62
N THR A 17 -8.18 0.65 7.47
CA THR A 17 -7.65 1.08 6.17
C THR A 17 -6.51 0.18 5.70
N VAL A 18 -5.60 -0.21 6.60
CA VAL A 18 -4.51 -1.17 6.29
C VAL A 18 -5.11 -2.48 5.80
N LEU A 19 -6.04 -3.07 6.55
CA LEU A 19 -6.68 -4.34 6.21
C LEU A 19 -7.48 -4.26 4.90
N MET A 20 -8.11 -3.12 4.60
CA MET A 20 -8.82 -2.93 3.33
C MET A 20 -7.87 -2.95 2.13
N VAL A 21 -6.72 -2.27 2.25
CA VAL A 21 -5.70 -2.25 1.19
C VAL A 21 -5.04 -3.63 1.06
N GLU A 22 -4.65 -4.26 2.17
CA GLU A 22 -4.05 -5.60 2.18
C GLU A 22 -4.98 -6.62 1.52
N LYS A 23 -6.25 -6.64 1.92
CA LYS A 23 -7.26 -7.53 1.35
C LYS A 23 -7.45 -7.31 -0.16
N PHE A 24 -7.49 -6.05 -0.59
CA PHE A 24 -7.60 -5.75 -2.02
C PHE A 24 -6.40 -6.29 -2.82
N ILE A 25 -5.18 -6.17 -2.26
CA ILE A 25 -3.98 -6.69 -2.91
C ILE A 25 -3.98 -8.23 -2.95
N ASP A 26 -4.36 -8.88 -1.85
CA ASP A 26 -4.49 -10.34 -1.76
C ASP A 26 -5.48 -10.88 -2.81
N GLU A 27 -6.67 -10.30 -2.87
CA GLU A 27 -7.72 -10.70 -3.83
C GLU A 27 -7.35 -10.44 -5.31
N ASN A 28 -6.40 -9.56 -5.60
CA ASN A 28 -6.01 -9.15 -6.95
C ASN A 28 -4.48 -9.25 -7.15
N SER A 29 -3.86 -10.25 -6.53
CA SER A 29 -2.41 -10.44 -6.50
C SER A 29 -1.82 -10.58 -7.91
N GLY A 30 -0.87 -9.71 -8.25
CA GLY A 30 -0.23 -9.67 -9.58
C GLY A 30 -1.06 -9.00 -10.67
N GLU A 31 -2.26 -8.49 -10.37
CA GLU A 31 -3.14 -7.88 -11.39
C GLU A 31 -2.92 -6.37 -11.55
N PHE A 32 -2.44 -5.70 -10.49
CA PHE A 32 -2.31 -4.25 -10.46
C PHE A 32 -0.91 -3.76 -10.08
N THR A 33 -0.41 -2.76 -10.79
CA THR A 33 0.70 -1.92 -10.34
C THR A 33 0.28 -1.05 -9.14
N LYS A 34 1.24 -0.48 -8.39
CA LYS A 34 0.97 0.39 -7.22
C LYS A 34 -0.08 1.48 -7.50
N THR A 35 0.02 2.14 -8.65
CA THR A 35 -0.91 3.20 -9.05
C THR A 35 -2.29 2.64 -9.39
N GLN A 36 -2.35 1.48 -10.02
CA GLN A 36 -3.63 0.82 -10.31
C GLN A 36 -4.31 0.33 -9.03
N VAL A 37 -3.56 -0.21 -8.06
CA VAL A 37 -4.10 -0.54 -6.74
C VAL A 37 -4.79 0.68 -6.14
N PHE A 38 -4.07 1.82 -6.05
CA PHE A 38 -4.61 3.06 -5.51
C PHE A 38 -5.92 3.51 -6.19
N ASN A 39 -5.97 3.44 -7.52
CA ASN A 39 -7.11 3.88 -8.31
C ASN A 39 -8.33 2.95 -8.20
N ASN A 40 -8.12 1.67 -7.88
CA ASN A 40 -9.18 0.66 -7.82
C ASN A 40 -9.62 0.29 -6.40
N LEU A 41 -9.05 0.90 -5.36
CA LEU A 41 -9.47 0.64 -3.98
C LEU A 41 -10.98 0.88 -3.81
N PRO A 42 -11.69 0.02 -3.05
CA PRO A 42 -13.14 0.14 -2.83
C PRO A 42 -13.52 1.42 -2.07
N LYS A 43 -12.57 2.07 -1.40
CA LYS A 43 -12.76 3.36 -0.70
C LYS A 43 -11.57 4.27 -0.99
N LYS A 44 -11.84 5.57 -1.17
CA LYS A 44 -10.81 6.58 -1.36
C LYS A 44 -9.91 6.68 -0.13
N VAL A 45 -8.60 6.65 -0.37
CA VAL A 45 -7.55 6.87 0.62
C VAL A 45 -6.69 8.03 0.14
N MET A 46 -6.13 8.83 1.05
CA MET A 46 -5.15 9.86 0.67
C MET A 46 -3.88 9.19 0.14
N TRP A 47 -3.30 9.73 -0.93
CA TRP A 47 -2.10 9.15 -1.54
C TRP A 47 -0.97 8.90 -0.52
N GLN A 48 -0.71 9.87 0.37
CA GLN A 48 0.31 9.72 1.42
C GLN A 48 0.00 8.56 2.37
N THR A 49 -1.24 8.41 2.83
CA THR A 49 -1.66 7.30 3.69
C THR A 49 -1.51 5.96 2.95
N PHE A 50 -1.86 5.90 1.67
CA PHE A 50 -1.66 4.71 0.85
C PHE A 50 -0.18 4.35 0.72
N GLN A 51 0.72 5.32 0.49
CA GLN A 51 2.17 5.06 0.44
C GLN A 51 2.68 4.44 1.76
N VAL A 52 2.28 4.99 2.91
CA VAL A 52 2.65 4.45 4.23
C VAL A 52 2.18 3.00 4.40
N ILE A 53 0.98 2.66 3.90
CA ILE A 53 0.48 1.29 3.95
C ILE A 53 1.32 0.36 3.05
N MET A 54 1.63 0.78 1.82
CA MET A 54 2.44 -0.02 0.89
C MET A 54 3.84 -0.28 1.46
N GLU A 55 4.49 0.75 2.00
CA GLU A 55 5.80 0.63 2.64
C GLU A 55 5.76 -0.28 3.87
N TYR A 56 4.71 -0.17 4.67
CA TYR A 56 4.50 -1.07 5.82
C TYR A 56 4.35 -2.53 5.37
N LEU A 57 3.47 -2.82 4.41
CA LEU A 57 3.22 -4.17 3.92
C LEU A 57 4.46 -4.78 3.24
N GLU A 58 5.18 -4.01 2.44
CA GLU A 58 6.44 -4.42 1.82
C GLU A 58 7.51 -4.68 2.90
N GLY A 59 7.63 -3.78 3.89
CA GLY A 59 8.59 -3.89 4.98
C GLY A 59 8.39 -5.12 5.88
N ILE A 60 7.17 -5.67 5.95
CA ILE A 60 6.87 -6.92 6.66
C ILE A 60 6.78 -8.14 5.74
N ASN A 61 7.21 -8.01 4.48
CA ASN A 61 7.17 -9.06 3.45
C ASN A 61 5.78 -9.64 3.19
N LYS A 62 4.72 -8.82 3.31
CA LYS A 62 3.36 -9.20 2.94
C LYS A 62 3.08 -9.00 1.46
N ILE A 63 3.81 -8.08 0.84
CA ILE A 63 3.74 -7.82 -0.59
C ILE A 63 5.14 -7.68 -1.17
N ALA A 64 5.25 -7.93 -2.46
CA ALA A 64 6.43 -7.68 -3.27
C ALA A 64 6.01 -7.11 -4.63
N TYR A 65 6.99 -6.70 -5.42
CA TYR A 65 6.79 -6.28 -6.80
C TYR A 65 7.40 -7.31 -7.75
N ASP A 66 6.67 -7.69 -8.79
CA ASP A 66 7.22 -8.51 -9.85
C ASP A 66 8.15 -7.70 -10.78
N LYS A 67 8.66 -8.34 -11.83
CA LYS A 67 9.59 -7.71 -12.78
C LYS A 67 8.96 -6.59 -13.60
N GLU A 68 7.64 -6.58 -13.74
CA GLU A 68 6.87 -5.59 -14.51
C GLU A 68 6.28 -4.49 -13.62
N GLY A 69 6.42 -4.62 -12.30
CA GLY A 69 5.97 -3.64 -11.31
C GLY A 69 4.56 -3.90 -10.75
N TYR A 70 3.98 -5.08 -11.00
CA TYR A 70 2.73 -5.51 -10.40
C TYR A 70 2.94 -5.90 -8.93
N VAL A 71 1.98 -5.53 -8.10
CA VAL A 71 1.98 -5.84 -6.66
C VAL A 71 1.50 -7.28 -6.47
N VAL A 72 2.34 -8.10 -5.86
CA VAL A 72 2.08 -9.51 -5.57
C VAL A 72 2.00 -9.71 -4.05
N TYR A 73 0.95 -10.39 -3.59
CA TYR A 73 0.84 -10.84 -2.20
C TYR A 73 1.70 -12.09 -1.95
N VAL A 74 2.38 -12.15 -0.79
CA VAL A 74 3.38 -13.19 -0.44
C VAL A 74 2.88 -14.10 0.68
#